data_AF-A0A9J7E6Q9-F1
#
_entry.id   AF-A0A9J7E6Q9-F1
#
_cell.length_a   1.000
_cell.length_b   1.000
_cell.length_c   1.000
_cell.angle_alpha   90.00
_cell.angle_beta   90.00
_cell.angle_gamma   90.00
#
_symmetry.space_group_name_H-M   'P 1'
#
loop_
_entity.id
_entity.type
_entity.pdbx_description
1 polymer ?
#
loop_
_entity_poly.entity_id
_entity_poly.type
_entity_poly.pdbx_seq_one_letter_code
_entity_poly.pdbx_strand_id
1 'polypeptide(L)'
;MKNKLEKLRQCILRKSAKMFNLYQHMKANNEGKEQKEPETTGHDRFYQERPRSSYRKKKRRGACRRAQSAAELNPESIAAANKRNAFRIRSVSTDREESEDAGRQDEGEGSSCACSSKENSERAPLVAQKIDSLAKLLFNKSLIGTGSGKSSPSEPPASPRAGDRSMESSAALAICTEYLSQSPRYDLLSALGSIGSRLNKHWFAIHDNSIKTDRLLTLMPLTSKCPIEQGERSKTLIMELFRALHHPYIYPVLDLELCNGHALTVLPFNARGSLKDLIYKSTWNDDYARKYGAMGTGLPAWQVARFGRQMLEGLLFLKEKGFPPFRHLHSGNVVVQNGVARICGLENTLIGAQPRCPIALAAQLEHVEALSLGHVLFEMCAGTEIDLSLLPDLLPNYPNVVEIIEQIFGPRTPTLHELLLCELFRKIDLREMKGSCLPNFSQRLSRSCLSLLGEVARRTPGSPRTRTPPRRSVPASPASPATPTHRRRHFPADQDFTEEWQW
;
A
#
# COMPACT_ATOMS: atom_id res chain seq x y z
N MET A 1 3.12 -27.46 -8.66
CA MET A 1 2.59 -26.14 -9.11
C MET A 1 2.62 -25.88 -10.61
N LYS A 2 3.69 -26.17 -11.38
CA LYS A 2 3.75 -25.95 -12.85
C LYS A 2 2.47 -26.36 -13.58
N ASN A 3 1.98 -27.56 -13.31
CA ASN A 3 0.75 -28.14 -13.90
C ASN A 3 -0.52 -27.30 -13.66
N LYS A 4 -0.61 -26.42 -12.64
CA LYS A 4 -1.74 -25.47 -12.51
C LYS A 4 -1.61 -24.30 -13.48
N LEU A 5 -0.42 -23.71 -13.61
CA LEU A 5 -0.15 -22.61 -14.57
C LEU A 5 -0.19 -23.10 -16.02
N GLU A 6 0.23 -24.34 -16.27
CA GLU A 6 0.12 -24.99 -17.58
C GLU A 6 -1.32 -25.37 -17.91
N LYS A 7 -2.11 -25.89 -16.95
CA LYS A 7 -3.57 -26.06 -17.14
C LYS A 7 -4.26 -24.73 -17.41
N LEU A 8 -3.86 -23.65 -16.75
CA LEU A 8 -4.37 -22.29 -16.99
C LEU A 8 -4.09 -21.86 -18.44
N ARG A 9 -2.83 -21.94 -18.89
CA ARG A 9 -2.42 -21.64 -20.27
C ARG A 9 -3.12 -22.53 -21.31
N GLN A 10 -3.25 -23.83 -21.04
CA GLN A 10 -3.94 -24.79 -21.92
C GLN A 10 -5.46 -24.54 -21.97
N CYS A 11 -6.08 -24.09 -20.88
CA CYS A 11 -7.49 -23.68 -20.87
C CYS A 11 -7.71 -22.42 -21.71
N ILE A 12 -6.85 -21.41 -21.57
CA ILE A 12 -6.86 -20.17 -22.39
C ILE A 12 -6.71 -20.52 -23.87
N LEU A 13 -5.72 -21.34 -24.25
CA LEU A 13 -5.52 -21.80 -25.63
C LEU A 13 -6.74 -22.54 -26.19
N ARG A 14 -7.36 -23.44 -25.41
CA ARG A 14 -8.57 -24.19 -25.83
C ARG A 14 -9.83 -23.32 -25.92
N LYS A 15 -9.97 -22.24 -25.14
CA LYS A 15 -11.05 -21.26 -25.28
C LYS A 15 -10.82 -20.32 -26.48
N SER A 16 -9.60 -19.84 -26.69
CA SER A 16 -9.23 -18.96 -27.81
C SER A 16 -9.58 -19.59 -29.17
N ALA A 17 -9.29 -20.88 -29.35
CA ALA A 17 -9.63 -21.63 -30.56
C ALA A 17 -11.14 -21.70 -30.87
N LYS A 18 -12.04 -21.42 -29.90
CA LYS A 18 -13.50 -21.42 -30.09
C LYS A 18 -14.11 -20.04 -30.37
N MET A 19 -13.35 -18.95 -30.24
CA MET A 19 -13.85 -17.58 -30.52
C MET A 19 -13.35 -17.00 -31.86
N PHE A 20 -12.57 -17.76 -32.63
CA PHE A 20 -12.12 -17.41 -33.97
C PHE A 20 -13.23 -17.56 -35.03
N ASN A 21 -14.32 -16.80 -34.92
CA ASN A 21 -15.30 -16.70 -36.00
C ASN A 21 -16.04 -15.34 -36.16
N LEU A 22 -15.62 -14.29 -35.44
CA LEU A 22 -16.24 -12.96 -35.58
C LEU A 22 -15.65 -12.13 -36.76
N TYR A 23 -14.42 -12.42 -37.17
CA TYR A 23 -13.69 -11.60 -38.15
C TYR A 23 -13.97 -11.90 -39.62
N GLN A 24 -14.68 -12.98 -39.96
CA GLN A 24 -15.04 -13.27 -41.36
C GLN A 24 -16.13 -12.33 -41.88
N HIS A 25 -17.07 -11.90 -41.02
CA HIS A 25 -18.29 -11.22 -41.47
C HIS A 25 -18.11 -9.73 -41.82
N MET A 26 -16.98 -9.11 -41.45
CA MET A 26 -16.67 -7.72 -41.84
C MET A 26 -16.04 -7.60 -43.22
N LYS A 27 -15.43 -8.67 -43.77
CA LYS A 27 -14.69 -8.59 -45.04
C LYS A 27 -15.58 -8.70 -46.29
N ALA A 28 -16.76 -9.29 -46.17
CA ALA A 28 -17.70 -9.48 -47.28
C ALA A 28 -18.46 -8.20 -47.71
N ASN A 29 -18.49 -7.15 -46.88
CA ASN A 29 -19.30 -5.94 -47.12
C ASN A 29 -18.51 -4.78 -47.76
N ASN A 30 -17.25 -4.97 -48.16
CA ASN A 30 -16.37 -3.87 -48.57
C ASN A 30 -15.95 -3.92 -50.06
N GLU A 31 -16.57 -4.77 -50.86
CA GLU A 31 -16.42 -4.81 -52.32
C GLU A 31 -17.66 -4.17 -52.98
N GLY A 32 -17.70 -2.84 -53.02
CA GLY A 32 -18.90 -2.12 -53.47
C GLY A 32 -18.75 -0.61 -53.70
N LYS A 33 -18.30 -0.24 -54.90
CA LYS A 33 -18.32 1.11 -55.52
C LYS A 33 -17.34 2.14 -54.95
N GLU A 34 -16.29 2.39 -55.74
CA GLU A 34 -15.45 3.58 -55.68
C GLU A 34 -16.26 4.86 -56.04
N GLN A 35 -15.86 5.99 -55.47
CA GLN A 35 -16.06 7.31 -56.08
C GLN A 35 -14.76 8.12 -55.92
N LYS A 36 -14.38 8.88 -56.95
CA LYS A 36 -13.12 9.63 -56.98
C LYS A 36 -13.18 10.87 -56.09
N GLU A 37 -12.18 11.08 -55.25
CA GLU A 37 -11.86 12.41 -54.72
C GLU A 37 -11.15 13.25 -55.80
N PRO A 38 -11.44 14.56 -55.91
CA PRO A 38 -10.65 15.49 -56.73
C PRO A 38 -9.46 16.06 -55.94
N GLU A 39 -8.30 16.17 -56.59
CA GLU A 39 -7.13 16.85 -56.02
C GLU A 39 -7.43 18.34 -55.76
N THR A 40 -7.05 18.86 -54.59
CA THR A 40 -7.19 20.29 -54.25
C THR A 40 -5.95 20.80 -53.52
N THR A 41 -5.40 21.94 -53.98
CA THR A 41 -4.09 22.44 -53.57
C THR A 41 -4.17 23.58 -52.55
N GLY A 42 -3.96 23.25 -51.28
CA GLY A 42 -3.35 24.14 -50.28
C GLY A 42 -4.12 25.35 -49.74
N HIS A 43 -5.02 25.99 -50.51
CA HIS A 43 -5.54 27.34 -50.19
C HIS A 43 -7.05 27.43 -49.88
N ASP A 44 -7.90 26.54 -50.38
CA ASP A 44 -9.37 26.71 -50.33
C ASP A 44 -10.04 26.44 -48.97
N ARG A 45 -9.25 26.19 -47.91
CA ARG A 45 -9.76 25.69 -46.61
C ARG A 45 -10.51 26.72 -45.74
N PHE A 46 -10.87 27.88 -46.30
CA PHE A 46 -11.46 29.01 -45.55
C PHE A 46 -12.62 29.76 -46.23
N TYR A 47 -13.23 29.20 -47.28
CA TYR A 47 -14.48 29.74 -47.85
C TYR A 47 -15.70 28.95 -47.36
N GLN A 48 -16.68 29.64 -46.76
CA GLN A 48 -17.97 29.08 -46.37
C GLN A 48 -19.09 29.95 -46.94
N GLU A 49 -19.77 29.46 -47.97
CA GLU A 49 -20.98 30.13 -48.46
C GLU A 49 -22.14 30.00 -47.46
N ARG A 50 -22.94 31.06 -47.34
CA ARG A 50 -24.15 31.08 -46.51
C ARG A 50 -25.40 31.07 -47.39
N PRO A 51 -26.33 30.11 -47.21
CA PRO A 51 -27.61 30.13 -47.90
C PRO A 51 -28.40 31.42 -47.65
N ARG A 52 -28.84 32.08 -48.73
CA ARG A 52 -29.70 33.27 -48.68
C ARG A 52 -31.18 32.89 -48.90
N SER A 53 -31.93 32.55 -47.85
CA SER A 53 -33.38 32.85 -47.80
C SER A 53 -34.02 32.59 -46.42
N SER A 54 -34.45 33.66 -45.75
CA SER A 54 -35.85 33.85 -45.30
C SER A 54 -35.92 34.96 -44.24
N TYR A 55 -36.78 35.97 -44.46
CA TYR A 55 -36.92 37.11 -43.56
C TYR A 55 -38.03 36.87 -42.53
N ARG A 56 -37.71 36.93 -41.23
CA ARG A 56 -38.73 37.31 -40.22
C ARG A 56 -38.13 38.16 -39.10
N LYS A 57 -38.44 39.46 -39.11
CA LYS A 57 -37.96 40.45 -38.12
C LYS A 57 -38.61 40.18 -36.75
N LYS A 58 -37.79 40.11 -35.68
CA LYS A 58 -38.19 40.54 -34.32
C LYS A 58 -37.07 41.37 -33.69
N LYS A 59 -37.42 42.21 -32.70
CA LYS A 59 -36.82 43.55 -32.55
C LYS A 59 -35.73 43.65 -31.46
N ARG A 60 -34.47 43.68 -31.93
CA ARG A 60 -33.23 44.21 -31.31
C ARG A 60 -33.34 45.05 -30.01
N ARG A 61 -32.78 44.52 -28.91
CA ARG A 61 -31.86 45.16 -27.94
C ARG A 61 -30.92 44.03 -27.47
N GLY A 62 -29.59 44.10 -27.36
CA GLY A 62 -28.63 45.22 -27.38
C GLY A 62 -27.93 45.30 -26.01
N ALA A 63 -26.60 45.22 -25.86
CA ALA A 63 -25.50 45.02 -26.82
C ALA A 63 -24.27 44.36 -26.13
N CYS A 64 -23.22 44.01 -26.89
CA CYS A 64 -22.02 43.32 -26.39
C CYS A 64 -20.91 44.26 -25.87
N ARG A 65 -20.26 43.89 -24.75
CA ARG A 65 -18.88 44.17 -24.31
C ARG A 65 -18.51 43.03 -23.34
N ARG A 66 -17.49 42.20 -23.63
CA ARG A 66 -16.03 42.42 -23.54
C ARG A 66 -15.54 42.30 -22.09
N ALA A 67 -14.53 41.45 -21.88
CA ALA A 67 -13.96 41.14 -20.56
C ALA A 67 -13.37 42.37 -19.85
N GLN A 68 -13.40 42.35 -18.52
CA GLN A 68 -12.64 43.23 -17.63
C GLN A 68 -11.89 42.39 -16.59
N SER A 69 -10.76 42.93 -16.13
CA SER A 69 -9.84 42.27 -15.19
C SER A 69 -10.34 42.37 -13.74
N ALA A 70 -9.68 41.65 -12.82
CA ALA A 70 -10.01 41.67 -11.40
C ALA A 70 -9.74 43.05 -10.76
N ALA A 71 -10.80 43.74 -10.30
CA ALA A 71 -10.72 44.86 -9.34
C ALA A 71 -12.06 45.24 -8.66
N GLU A 72 -13.08 44.37 -8.62
CA GLU A 72 -14.36 44.67 -7.93
C GLU A 72 -14.70 43.58 -6.90
N LEU A 73 -14.66 43.94 -5.61
CA LEU A 73 -15.06 43.09 -4.49
C LEU A 73 -16.26 43.73 -3.77
N ASN A 74 -17.34 42.97 -3.55
CA ASN A 74 -18.47 43.43 -2.74
C ASN A 74 -18.00 43.68 -1.29
N PRO A 75 -18.17 44.89 -0.71
CA PRO A 75 -17.73 45.20 0.66
C PRO A 75 -18.32 44.26 1.73
N GLU A 76 -19.50 43.70 1.53
CA GLU A 76 -20.12 42.72 2.45
C GLU A 76 -19.28 41.45 2.61
N SER A 77 -18.56 41.04 1.55
CA SER A 77 -17.70 39.85 1.57
C SER A 77 -16.47 40.00 2.46
N ILE A 78 -16.00 41.24 2.67
CA ILE A 78 -14.82 41.55 3.48
C ILE A 78 -15.15 41.47 4.98
N ALA A 79 -16.36 41.89 5.37
CA ALA A 79 -16.84 41.81 6.76
C ALA A 79 -16.94 40.36 7.27
N ALA A 80 -17.34 39.42 6.40
CA ALA A 80 -17.42 38.00 6.73
C ALA A 80 -16.03 37.34 6.93
N ALA A 81 -15.00 37.79 6.19
CA ALA A 81 -13.65 37.26 6.32
C ALA A 81 -12.99 37.66 7.65
N ASN A 82 -13.09 38.94 8.03
CA ASN A 82 -12.40 39.46 9.21
C ASN A 82 -12.92 38.87 10.54
N LYS A 83 -14.18 38.47 10.64
CA LYS A 83 -14.71 37.76 11.82
C LYS A 83 -14.10 36.37 12.04
N ARG A 84 -13.43 35.76 11.04
CA ARG A 84 -12.87 34.41 11.16
C ARG A 84 -11.41 34.35 11.66
N ASN A 85 -10.69 35.48 11.65
CA ASN A 85 -9.31 35.56 12.15
C ASN A 85 -9.21 35.87 13.66
N ALA A 86 -10.30 36.29 14.31
CA ALA A 86 -10.32 36.71 15.72
C ALA A 86 -10.12 35.57 16.74
N PHE A 87 -10.17 34.29 16.32
CA PHE A 87 -10.07 33.11 17.20
C PHE A 87 -8.83 32.24 16.94
N ARG A 88 -7.73 32.82 16.41
CA ARG A 88 -6.49 32.06 16.14
C ARG A 88 -5.19 32.72 16.63
N ILE A 89 -5.27 33.57 17.66
CA ILE A 89 -4.11 34.12 18.37
C ILE A 89 -4.40 34.08 19.88
N ARG A 90 -3.36 33.81 20.68
CA ARG A 90 -3.34 33.60 22.15
C ARG A 90 -3.72 32.19 22.65
N SER A 91 -2.70 31.35 22.74
CA SER A 91 -2.43 30.44 23.88
C SER A 91 -0.94 30.13 23.87
N VAL A 92 -0.17 30.75 24.76
CA VAL A 92 1.25 30.48 25.02
C VAL A 92 1.40 30.33 26.53
N SER A 93 2.26 29.41 26.97
CA SER A 93 2.36 28.99 28.38
C SER A 93 2.77 30.10 29.34
N THR A 94 2.34 30.00 30.60
CA THR A 94 3.27 30.13 31.75
C THR A 94 2.69 29.44 32.99
N ASP A 95 3.50 28.62 33.66
CA ASP A 95 3.24 28.06 34.97
C ASP A 95 3.77 28.99 36.07
N ARG A 96 3.05 29.14 37.20
CA ARG A 96 3.64 29.38 38.53
C ARG A 96 2.66 29.02 39.67
N GLU A 97 3.22 28.76 40.84
CA GLU A 97 2.61 28.29 42.08
C GLU A 97 2.27 29.45 43.07
N GLU A 98 2.11 29.11 44.36
CA GLU A 98 1.84 29.96 45.55
C GLU A 98 0.35 30.34 45.70
N SER A 99 -0.41 30.03 46.77
CA SER A 99 -0.23 30.02 48.26
C SER A 99 -0.17 31.43 48.89
N GLU A 100 -0.63 31.69 50.12
CA GLU A 100 -1.32 30.85 51.14
C GLU A 100 -2.84 31.19 51.17
N ASP A 101 -3.69 31.20 52.21
CA ASP A 101 -3.68 30.96 53.68
C ASP A 101 -5.11 30.54 54.14
N ALA A 102 -5.32 30.10 55.39
CA ALA A 102 -6.64 29.99 56.03
C ALA A 102 -6.61 30.29 57.56
N GLY A 103 -7.11 31.46 58.00
CA GLY A 103 -7.03 31.87 59.41
C GLY A 103 -8.11 32.81 59.98
N ARG A 104 -9.16 32.21 60.58
CA ARG A 104 -9.89 32.63 61.82
C ARG A 104 -10.69 33.96 61.93
N GLN A 105 -11.81 33.83 62.68
CA GLN A 105 -12.47 34.82 63.56
C GLN A 105 -13.18 36.04 62.91
N ASP A 106 -14.27 36.59 63.46
CA ASP A 106 -15.15 36.16 64.58
C ASP A 106 -16.59 36.72 64.40
N GLU A 107 -17.53 36.29 65.26
CA GLU A 107 -18.83 36.94 65.62
C GLU A 107 -19.82 37.39 64.50
N GLY A 108 -21.12 37.07 64.66
CA GLY A 108 -22.19 37.64 63.81
C GLY A 108 -23.53 36.88 63.81
N GLU A 109 -24.56 37.46 64.44
CA GLU A 109 -25.94 36.96 64.49
C GLU A 109 -26.67 37.04 63.12
N GLY A 110 -27.76 36.29 62.90
CA GLY A 110 -28.75 36.69 61.86
C GLY A 110 -29.61 35.66 61.11
N SER A 111 -30.53 34.99 61.80
CA SER A 111 -31.92 34.69 61.34
C SER A 111 -32.23 34.23 59.88
N SER A 112 -32.70 32.98 59.76
CA SER A 112 -33.93 32.55 59.03
C SER A 112 -33.99 32.38 57.49
N CYS A 113 -34.99 31.57 57.07
CA CYS A 113 -35.52 31.28 55.72
C CYS A 113 -34.53 30.75 54.66
N ALA A 114 -34.53 29.46 54.28
CA ALA A 114 -35.59 28.56 53.77
C ALA A 114 -35.82 28.60 52.24
N CYS A 115 -36.00 27.41 51.67
CA CYS A 115 -36.92 26.99 50.59
C CYS A 115 -37.14 27.89 49.34
N SER A 116 -37.17 27.35 48.12
CA SER A 116 -37.03 25.96 47.64
C SER A 116 -36.99 25.92 46.09
N SER A 117 -36.87 24.71 45.51
CA SER A 117 -37.66 24.19 44.36
C SER A 117 -37.92 25.08 43.12
N LYS A 118 -37.83 24.61 41.86
CA LYS A 118 -37.77 23.23 41.36
C LYS A 118 -37.47 23.21 39.83
N GLU A 119 -37.14 22.02 39.31
CA GLU A 119 -37.59 21.39 38.03
C GLU A 119 -38.06 22.27 36.84
N ASN A 120 -37.81 21.94 35.56
CA ASN A 120 -37.03 20.87 34.88
C ASN A 120 -37.02 21.18 33.36
N SER A 121 -36.34 20.36 32.53
CA SER A 121 -36.69 19.98 31.14
C SER A 121 -35.56 20.12 30.09
N GLU A 122 -35.05 18.96 29.66
CA GLU A 122 -34.75 18.56 28.28
C GLU A 122 -33.87 19.45 27.36
N ARG A 123 -32.60 19.05 27.14
CA ARG A 123 -32.22 18.20 25.98
C ARG A 123 -30.74 17.77 25.95
N ALA A 124 -30.51 16.57 25.42
CA ALA A 124 -29.21 15.99 25.07
C ALA A 124 -28.87 16.30 23.58
N PRO A 125 -27.67 15.96 23.01
CA PRO A 125 -26.61 15.14 23.60
C PRO A 125 -25.15 15.63 23.44
N LEU A 126 -24.26 15.11 24.29
CA LEU A 126 -22.81 15.12 24.09
C LEU A 126 -22.32 13.70 23.71
N VAL A 127 -21.98 13.48 22.43
CA VAL A 127 -21.40 12.22 21.94
C VAL A 127 -20.08 12.50 21.25
N ALA A 128 -18.99 12.47 22.02
CA ALA A 128 -17.61 12.59 21.52
C ALA A 128 -16.58 11.77 22.32
N GLN A 129 -16.74 11.66 23.64
CA GLN A 129 -15.71 11.10 24.54
C GLN A 129 -15.81 9.59 24.84
N LYS A 130 -16.62 8.82 24.08
CA LYS A 130 -16.92 7.40 24.42
C LYS A 130 -16.34 6.34 23.48
N ILE A 131 -15.34 6.71 22.68
CA ILE A 131 -14.72 5.82 21.68
C ILE A 131 -13.41 5.18 22.20
N ASP A 132 -12.58 5.95 22.93
CA ASP A 132 -11.23 5.53 23.35
C ASP A 132 -11.22 4.33 24.34
N SER A 133 -12.32 4.10 25.07
CA SER A 133 -12.43 2.99 26.01
C SER A 133 -12.64 1.62 25.34
N LEU A 134 -13.17 1.58 24.09
CA LEU A 134 -13.46 0.30 23.42
C LEU A 134 -12.21 -0.37 22.85
N ALA A 135 -11.21 0.40 22.41
CA ALA A 135 -9.96 -0.13 21.89
C ALA A 135 -9.24 -1.03 22.93
N LYS A 136 -9.23 -0.62 24.21
CA LYS A 136 -8.57 -1.36 25.29
C LYS A 136 -9.30 -2.66 25.71
N LEU A 137 -10.56 -2.85 25.33
CA LEU A 137 -11.35 -4.02 25.73
C LEU A 137 -11.27 -5.19 24.71
N LEU A 138 -10.91 -4.91 23.45
CA LEU A 138 -10.92 -5.90 22.36
C LEU A 138 -9.65 -6.75 22.26
N PHE A 139 -8.55 -6.35 22.89
CA PHE A 139 -7.26 -7.07 22.81
C PHE A 139 -7.09 -8.18 23.86
N ASN A 140 -7.99 -8.31 24.84
CA ASN A 140 -7.73 -9.09 26.06
C ASN A 140 -8.69 -10.28 26.27
N LYS A 141 -9.11 -10.95 25.19
CA LYS A 141 -10.03 -12.10 25.24
C LYS A 141 -9.67 -13.25 24.28
N SER A 142 -8.56 -13.93 24.57
CA SER A 142 -8.45 -15.39 24.37
C SER A 142 -7.22 -15.94 25.11
N LEU A 143 -7.44 -16.61 26.24
CA LEU A 143 -6.60 -17.67 26.83
C LEU A 143 -7.15 -18.04 28.22
N ILE A 144 -7.77 -19.23 28.32
CA ILE A 144 -7.89 -20.14 29.47
C ILE A 144 -8.89 -21.22 29.04
N GLY A 145 -8.48 -22.48 29.11
CA GLY A 145 -9.27 -23.63 28.66
C GLY A 145 -8.61 -24.92 29.13
N THR A 146 -8.82 -25.28 30.39
CA THR A 146 -8.25 -26.47 31.02
C THR A 146 -9.06 -27.73 30.68
N GLY A 147 -8.41 -28.76 30.17
CA GLY A 147 -9.00 -30.08 29.95
C GLY A 147 -7.93 -31.15 29.77
N SER A 148 -8.01 -32.24 30.55
CA SER A 148 -7.09 -33.38 30.48
C SER A 148 -7.81 -34.60 29.92
N GLY A 149 -7.17 -35.31 28.98
CA GLY A 149 -7.69 -36.54 28.38
C GLY A 149 -6.59 -37.24 27.57
N LYS A 150 -6.48 -38.56 27.67
CA LYS A 150 -5.40 -39.37 27.08
C LYS A 150 -5.92 -40.28 25.95
N SER A 151 -5.30 -40.23 24.77
CA SER A 151 -5.08 -41.40 23.90
C SER A 151 -4.34 -41.02 22.60
N SER A 152 -3.25 -41.73 22.30
CA SER A 152 -2.66 -41.85 20.95
C SER A 152 -3.17 -43.15 20.30
N PRO A 153 -3.17 -43.33 18.95
CA PRO A 153 -1.92 -43.45 18.18
C PRO A 153 -1.96 -42.89 16.72
N SER A 154 -0.87 -43.14 15.98
CA SER A 154 -0.60 -42.90 14.54
C SER A 154 -0.34 -41.45 14.09
N GLU A 155 0.91 -41.18 13.69
CA GLU A 155 1.38 -39.92 13.09
C GLU A 155 1.43 -40.01 11.55
N PRO A 156 0.88 -39.02 10.82
CA PRO A 156 1.37 -38.60 9.50
C PRO A 156 2.58 -37.62 9.65
N PRO A 157 3.32 -37.30 8.56
CA PRO A 157 4.55 -36.51 8.66
C PRO A 157 4.36 -35.11 9.27
N ALA A 158 5.40 -34.66 9.98
CA ALA A 158 5.29 -33.63 11.01
C ALA A 158 4.96 -32.22 10.48
N SER A 159 3.91 -31.62 11.04
CA SER A 159 3.81 -30.16 11.15
C SER A 159 4.69 -29.67 12.33
N PRO A 160 5.26 -28.46 12.30
CA PRO A 160 6.06 -27.92 13.41
C PRO A 160 5.31 -27.98 14.74
N ARG A 161 5.95 -28.44 15.81
CA ARG A 161 5.28 -28.72 17.08
C ARG A 161 4.91 -27.40 17.75
N ALA A 162 3.80 -27.38 18.49
CA ALA A 162 3.26 -26.15 19.08
C ALA A 162 4.25 -25.44 20.04
N GLY A 163 5.16 -26.19 20.66
CA GLY A 163 6.24 -25.64 21.50
C GLY A 163 7.26 -24.82 20.71
N ASP A 164 7.59 -25.23 19.47
CA ASP A 164 8.60 -24.56 18.63
C ASP A 164 8.16 -23.13 18.31
N ARG A 165 6.90 -22.98 17.85
CA ARG A 165 6.28 -21.67 17.58
C ARG A 165 6.17 -20.79 18.84
N SER A 166 6.01 -21.41 20.01
CA SER A 166 5.99 -20.68 21.29
C SER A 166 7.37 -20.10 21.62
N MET A 167 8.45 -20.84 21.33
CA MET A 167 9.82 -20.38 21.49
C MET A 167 10.20 -19.32 20.44
N GLU A 168 9.84 -19.52 19.17
CA GLU A 168 9.99 -18.51 18.11
C GLU A 168 9.28 -17.18 18.47
N SER A 169 8.03 -17.25 18.91
CA SER A 169 7.28 -16.05 19.33
C SER A 169 7.84 -15.39 20.59
N SER A 170 8.50 -16.15 21.47
CA SER A 170 9.18 -15.62 22.65
C SER A 170 10.48 -14.90 22.26
N ALA A 171 11.27 -15.47 21.35
CA ALA A 171 12.47 -14.83 20.80
C ALA A 171 12.12 -13.55 20.02
N ALA A 172 11.04 -13.58 19.23
CA ALA A 172 10.51 -12.41 18.53
C ALA A 172 10.11 -11.27 19.48
N LEU A 173 9.46 -11.60 20.60
CA LEU A 173 9.11 -10.63 21.64
C LEU A 173 10.36 -10.06 22.34
N ALA A 174 11.38 -10.89 22.60
CA ALA A 174 12.64 -10.43 23.18
C ALA A 174 13.35 -9.40 22.27
N ILE A 175 13.54 -9.72 20.98
CA ILE A 175 14.16 -8.81 20.00
C ILE A 175 13.35 -7.51 19.84
N CYS A 176 12.02 -7.61 19.85
CA CYS A 176 11.15 -6.43 19.82
C CYS A 176 11.34 -5.56 21.07
N THR A 177 11.38 -6.16 22.26
CA THR A 177 11.55 -5.45 23.54
C THR A 177 12.94 -4.81 23.64
N GLU A 178 13.99 -5.49 23.16
CA GLU A 178 15.35 -4.95 23.09
C GLU A 178 15.42 -3.70 22.21
N TYR A 179 14.86 -3.74 20.99
CA TYR A 179 14.79 -2.57 20.11
C TYR A 179 14.02 -1.39 20.74
N LEU A 180 12.86 -1.65 21.34
CA LEU A 180 12.04 -0.62 21.97
C LEU A 180 12.78 0.01 23.18
N SER A 181 13.55 -0.77 23.93
CA SER A 181 14.37 -0.27 25.05
C SER A 181 15.45 0.74 24.63
N GLN A 182 15.84 0.77 23.35
CA GLN A 182 16.86 1.69 22.82
C GLN A 182 16.29 3.09 22.51
N SER A 183 14.97 3.29 22.56
CA SER A 183 14.37 4.60 22.27
C SER A 183 13.04 4.86 23.01
N PRO A 184 12.92 5.94 23.81
CA PRO A 184 11.67 6.30 24.49
C PRO A 184 10.55 6.77 23.54
N ARG A 185 10.77 6.72 22.22
CA ARG A 185 9.77 7.05 21.20
C ARG A 185 8.67 6.00 21.11
N TYR A 186 8.93 4.74 21.42
CA TYR A 186 7.99 3.65 21.14
C TYR A 186 7.76 2.72 22.35
N ASP A 187 6.53 2.67 22.85
CA ASP A 187 6.13 1.71 23.89
C ASP A 187 5.46 0.48 23.27
N LEU A 188 5.69 -0.72 23.82
CA LEU A 188 4.95 -1.93 23.44
C LEU A 188 3.52 -1.88 24.01
N LEU A 189 2.52 -2.07 23.16
CA LEU A 189 1.12 -2.24 23.59
C LEU A 189 0.75 -3.73 23.69
N SER A 190 1.05 -4.51 22.66
CA SER A 190 0.80 -5.96 22.63
C SER A 190 1.52 -6.66 21.48
N ALA A 191 1.95 -7.91 21.68
CA ALA A 191 2.16 -8.82 20.55
C ALA A 191 0.81 -9.17 19.90
N LEU A 192 0.81 -9.36 18.58
CA LEU A 192 -0.38 -9.74 17.81
C LEU A 192 -0.26 -11.18 17.29
N GLY A 193 -1.40 -11.80 16.97
CA GLY A 193 -1.45 -13.13 16.36
C GLY A 193 -0.84 -13.18 14.96
N SER A 194 -0.97 -14.32 14.28
CA SER A 194 -0.38 -14.52 12.95
C SER A 194 -1.22 -13.84 11.85
N ILE A 195 -1.35 -12.51 11.89
CA ILE A 195 -2.32 -11.74 11.07
C ILE A 195 -2.03 -11.72 9.56
N GLY A 196 -0.85 -12.19 9.13
CA GLY A 196 -0.40 -12.26 7.73
C GLY A 196 0.17 -13.63 7.32
N SER A 197 0.39 -13.82 6.02
CA SER A 197 0.67 -15.12 5.39
C SER A 197 2.11 -15.66 5.51
N ARG A 198 2.92 -15.12 6.42
CA ARG A 198 4.32 -15.53 6.67
C ARG A 198 4.41 -16.03 8.11
N LEU A 199 4.83 -17.28 8.30
CA LEU A 199 4.95 -17.88 9.64
C LEU A 199 6.07 -17.24 10.46
N ASN A 200 7.18 -16.88 9.81
CA ASN A 200 8.34 -16.20 10.38
C ASN A 200 8.26 -14.67 10.35
N LYS A 201 7.06 -14.08 10.22
CA LYS A 201 6.86 -12.65 10.42
C LYS A 201 6.02 -12.48 11.69
N HIS A 202 6.43 -11.58 12.56
CA HIS A 202 5.75 -11.28 13.82
C HIS A 202 5.26 -9.84 13.78
N TRP A 203 4.15 -9.57 14.47
CA TRP A 203 3.46 -8.29 14.46
C TRP A 203 3.22 -7.81 15.89
N PHE A 204 3.43 -6.52 16.14
CA PHE A 204 3.25 -5.91 17.45
C PHE A 204 2.52 -4.58 17.28
N ALA A 205 1.56 -4.31 18.17
CA ALA A 205 1.03 -2.96 18.35
C ALA A 205 1.97 -2.21 19.29
N ILE A 206 2.36 -0.99 18.89
CA ILE A 206 3.22 -0.10 19.68
C ILE A 206 2.61 1.31 19.70
N HIS A 207 2.97 2.15 20.67
CA HIS A 207 2.54 3.55 20.74
C HIS A 207 3.68 4.50 20.39
N ASP A 208 3.49 5.43 19.44
CA ASP A 208 4.49 6.46 19.13
C ASP A 208 4.33 7.66 20.07
N ASN A 209 5.17 7.71 21.10
CA ASN A 209 5.17 8.73 22.15
C ASN A 209 5.43 10.14 21.63
N SER A 210 6.08 10.30 20.48
CA SER A 210 6.41 11.62 19.91
C SER A 210 5.20 12.35 19.30
N ILE A 211 4.19 11.58 18.89
CA ILE A 211 3.00 12.08 18.18
C ILE A 211 1.67 11.53 18.73
N LYS A 212 1.73 10.75 19.81
CA LYS A 212 0.60 10.17 20.57
C LYS A 212 -0.39 9.37 19.73
N THR A 213 0.12 8.39 18.98
CA THR A 213 -0.70 7.57 18.07
C THR A 213 -0.08 6.20 17.80
N ASP A 214 -0.92 5.18 17.77
CA ASP A 214 -0.51 3.77 17.68
C ASP A 214 0.07 3.41 16.31
N ARG A 215 0.97 2.42 16.29
CA ARG A 215 1.71 1.95 15.11
C ARG A 215 1.73 0.42 15.06
N LEU A 216 1.96 -0.09 13.87
CA LEU A 216 2.22 -1.51 13.63
C LEU A 216 3.73 -1.69 13.46
N LEU A 217 4.38 -2.38 14.39
CA LEU A 217 5.73 -2.88 14.20
C LEU A 217 5.65 -4.29 13.59
N THR A 218 6.52 -4.59 12.64
CA THR A 218 6.69 -5.94 12.12
C THR A 218 8.14 -6.39 12.18
N LEU A 219 8.38 -7.56 12.77
CA LEU A 219 9.69 -8.22 12.82
C LEU A 219 9.73 -9.34 11.77
N MET A 220 10.80 -9.43 10.98
CA MET A 220 11.01 -10.51 10.01
C MET A 220 12.51 -10.83 9.89
N PRO A 221 12.94 -12.10 9.83
CA PRO A 221 14.36 -12.44 9.67
C PRO A 221 14.92 -11.94 8.34
N LEU A 222 16.20 -11.58 8.36
CA LEU A 222 16.95 -11.24 7.16
C LEU A 222 17.20 -12.49 6.32
N THR A 223 17.18 -12.33 5.00
CA THR A 223 17.58 -13.41 4.08
C THR A 223 19.04 -13.25 3.67
N SER A 224 19.66 -14.34 3.20
CA SER A 224 20.96 -14.33 2.51
C SER A 224 21.00 -13.42 1.26
N LYS A 225 19.85 -12.95 0.78
CA LYS A 225 19.71 -11.99 -0.33
C LYS A 225 19.62 -10.53 0.14
N CYS A 226 19.52 -10.26 1.44
CA CYS A 226 19.64 -8.90 1.96
C CYS A 226 21.06 -8.36 1.70
N PRO A 227 21.21 -7.16 1.10
CA PRO A 227 22.52 -6.55 0.87
C PRO A 227 22.92 -5.51 1.93
N ILE A 228 22.11 -5.34 2.97
CA ILE A 228 22.22 -4.23 3.92
C ILE A 228 22.92 -4.73 5.19
N GLU A 229 24.06 -4.13 5.50
CA GLU A 229 24.77 -4.35 6.76
C GLU A 229 24.08 -3.60 7.91
N GLN A 230 24.11 -4.15 9.12
CA GLN A 230 23.52 -3.52 10.30
C GLN A 230 24.29 -2.26 10.73
N GLY A 231 23.58 -1.25 11.23
CA GLY A 231 24.18 -0.03 11.81
C GLY A 231 23.61 1.28 11.29
N GLU A 232 23.89 2.36 12.02
CA GLU A 232 23.24 3.68 11.87
C GLU A 232 23.39 4.29 10.46
N ARG A 233 24.53 4.06 9.78
CA ARG A 233 24.73 4.50 8.39
C ARG A 233 23.71 3.88 7.43
N SER A 234 23.41 2.59 7.62
CA SER A 234 22.42 1.88 6.81
C SER A 234 21.01 2.37 7.13
N LYS A 235 20.66 2.49 8.42
CA LYS A 235 19.39 3.04 8.90
C LYS A 235 19.12 4.43 8.31
N THR A 236 20.07 5.36 8.45
CA THR A 236 20.02 6.70 7.87
C THR A 236 19.78 6.65 6.35
N LEU A 237 20.48 5.79 5.61
CA LEU A 237 20.31 5.64 4.15
C LEU A 237 18.95 5.04 3.75
N ILE A 238 18.43 4.09 4.52
CA ILE A 238 17.11 3.47 4.29
C ILE A 238 16.00 4.49 4.56
N MET A 239 16.14 5.32 5.58
CA MET A 239 15.18 6.38 5.88
C MET A 239 15.28 7.57 4.91
N GLU A 240 16.46 7.87 4.36
CA GLU A 240 16.61 8.76 3.19
C GLU A 240 15.81 8.22 1.99
N LEU A 241 15.99 6.93 1.67
CA LEU A 241 15.29 6.24 0.59
C LEU A 241 13.76 6.30 0.79
N PHE A 242 13.23 5.87 1.93
CA PHE A 242 11.78 5.84 2.15
C PHE A 242 11.14 7.23 2.13
N ARG A 243 11.84 8.27 2.62
CA ARG A 243 11.36 9.66 2.51
C ARG A 243 11.26 10.12 1.04
N ALA A 244 12.20 9.71 0.18
CA ALA A 244 12.18 10.01 -1.24
C ALA A 244 11.24 9.10 -2.08
N LEU A 245 10.76 7.98 -1.51
CA LEU A 245 9.69 7.14 -2.03
C LEU A 245 8.28 7.54 -1.53
N HIS A 246 8.14 8.68 -0.85
CA HIS A 246 6.84 9.16 -0.35
C HIS A 246 5.92 9.63 -1.50
N HIS A 247 4.79 8.94 -1.67
CA HIS A 247 3.84 9.12 -2.78
C HIS A 247 2.41 8.72 -2.33
N PRO A 248 1.33 9.31 -2.87
CA PRO A 248 -0.02 9.13 -2.33
C PRO A 248 -0.54 7.68 -2.37
N TYR A 249 0.05 6.85 -3.24
CA TYR A 249 -0.28 5.42 -3.43
C TYR A 249 0.81 4.46 -2.94
N ILE A 250 1.80 4.96 -2.20
CA ILE A 250 2.76 4.15 -1.46
C ILE A 250 2.45 4.30 0.03
N TYR A 251 2.43 3.19 0.77
CA TYR A 251 2.22 3.19 2.21
C TYR A 251 3.56 3.52 2.88
N PRO A 252 3.64 4.57 3.72
CA PRO A 252 4.93 5.02 4.22
C PRO A 252 5.50 4.04 5.25
N VAL A 253 6.80 3.77 5.13
CA VAL A 253 7.60 3.19 6.20
C VAL A 253 8.10 4.33 7.09
N LEU A 254 7.85 4.22 8.40
CA LEU A 254 8.14 5.28 9.38
C LEU A 254 9.48 5.07 10.09
N ASP A 255 9.92 3.82 10.18
CA ASP A 255 11.23 3.42 10.68
C ASP A 255 11.59 2.04 10.11
N LEU A 256 12.88 1.77 9.93
CA LEU A 256 13.40 0.44 9.59
C LEU A 256 14.78 0.24 10.22
N GLU A 257 14.84 -0.66 11.20
CA GLU A 257 16.04 -1.06 11.93
C GLU A 257 16.49 -2.45 11.49
N LEU A 258 17.80 -2.71 11.38
CA LEU A 258 18.33 -4.06 11.22
C LEU A 258 19.11 -4.47 12.47
N CYS A 259 18.61 -5.45 13.21
CA CYS A 259 19.09 -5.85 14.53
C CYS A 259 18.96 -7.37 14.70
N ASN A 260 19.94 -8.02 15.36
CA ASN A 260 19.89 -9.43 15.78
C ASN A 260 19.43 -10.42 14.68
N GLY A 261 19.89 -10.21 13.44
CA GLY A 261 19.58 -11.05 12.28
C GLY A 261 18.21 -10.80 11.65
N HIS A 262 17.50 -9.77 12.10
CA HIS A 262 16.14 -9.43 11.68
C HIS A 262 16.05 -7.98 11.16
N ALA A 263 14.95 -7.69 10.46
CA ALA A 263 14.48 -6.35 10.17
C ALA A 263 13.24 -6.04 11.03
N LEU A 264 13.25 -4.88 11.68
CA LEU A 264 12.11 -4.32 12.39
C LEU A 264 11.62 -3.11 11.59
N THR A 265 10.34 -3.15 11.18
CA THR A 265 9.75 -2.11 10.33
C THR A 265 8.55 -1.51 11.05
N VAL A 266 8.55 -0.19 11.24
CA VAL A 266 7.42 0.55 11.84
C VAL A 266 6.56 1.18 10.76
N LEU A 267 5.25 0.89 10.81
CA LEU A 267 4.25 1.31 9.85
C LEU A 267 3.11 2.08 10.55
N PRO A 268 2.39 2.98 9.85
CA PRO A 268 1.15 3.54 10.37
C PRO A 268 0.14 2.42 10.64
N PHE A 269 -0.57 2.50 11.76
CA PHE A 269 -1.62 1.54 12.10
C PHE A 269 -2.85 1.72 11.20
N ASN A 270 -3.54 0.63 10.86
CA ASN A 270 -4.82 0.69 10.14
C ASN A 270 -5.80 -0.36 10.69
N ALA A 271 -6.74 0.08 11.54
CA ALA A 271 -7.80 -0.74 12.11
C ALA A 271 -8.82 -1.31 11.10
N ARG A 272 -8.64 -1.05 9.79
CA ARG A 272 -9.39 -1.66 8.68
C ARG A 272 -8.62 -2.75 7.94
N GLY A 273 -7.40 -3.08 8.36
CA GLY A 273 -6.56 -4.12 7.75
C GLY A 273 -6.07 -3.76 6.34
N SER A 274 -5.88 -4.80 5.52
CA SER A 274 -5.49 -4.72 4.13
C SER A 274 -6.69 -4.68 3.18
N LEU A 275 -6.43 -4.50 1.88
CA LEU A 275 -7.40 -4.71 0.82
C LEU A 275 -7.93 -6.15 0.81
N LYS A 276 -7.15 -7.16 1.24
CA LYS A 276 -7.65 -8.54 1.39
C LYS A 276 -8.67 -8.63 2.53
N ASP A 277 -8.39 -8.05 3.70
CA ASP A 277 -9.35 -8.01 4.80
C ASP A 277 -10.66 -7.31 4.37
N LEU A 278 -10.57 -6.25 3.55
CA LEU A 278 -11.74 -5.56 2.97
C LEU A 278 -12.55 -6.43 1.98
N ILE A 279 -11.90 -7.16 1.06
CA ILE A 279 -12.57 -8.01 0.05
C ILE A 279 -13.35 -9.16 0.71
N TYR A 280 -12.79 -9.73 1.77
CA TYR A 280 -13.35 -10.90 2.48
C TYR A 280 -14.14 -10.53 3.74
N LYS A 281 -14.22 -9.24 4.09
CA LYS A 281 -14.86 -8.71 5.31
C LYS A 281 -14.30 -9.31 6.62
N SER A 282 -13.02 -9.66 6.61
CA SER A 282 -12.31 -10.24 7.76
C SER A 282 -12.01 -9.19 8.84
N THR A 283 -12.00 -9.62 10.12
CA THR A 283 -11.39 -8.82 11.19
C THR A 283 -9.88 -8.74 10.96
N TRP A 284 -9.29 -7.54 10.93
CA TRP A 284 -7.88 -7.36 10.54
C TRP A 284 -6.90 -8.12 11.46
N ASN A 285 -7.22 -8.24 12.75
CA ASN A 285 -6.39 -8.87 13.78
C ASN A 285 -6.67 -10.37 14.03
N ASP A 286 -7.59 -10.99 13.29
CA ASP A 286 -7.72 -12.45 13.32
C ASP A 286 -6.52 -13.13 12.65
N ASP A 287 -6.20 -14.35 13.08
CA ASP A 287 -5.11 -15.14 12.51
C ASP A 287 -5.37 -15.44 11.04
N TYR A 288 -4.32 -15.34 10.22
CA TYR A 288 -4.38 -15.53 8.77
C TYR A 288 -5.01 -16.87 8.36
N ALA A 289 -4.83 -17.93 9.15
CA ALA A 289 -5.43 -19.25 8.91
C ALA A 289 -6.95 -19.31 9.18
N ARG A 290 -7.50 -18.36 9.95
CA ARG A 290 -8.95 -18.21 10.19
C ARG A 290 -9.58 -17.22 9.20
N LYS A 291 -8.79 -16.28 8.67
CA LYS A 291 -9.19 -15.37 7.58
C LYS A 291 -9.16 -16.09 6.22
N TYR A 292 -9.96 -15.61 5.27
CA TYR A 292 -9.91 -16.03 3.85
C TYR A 292 -10.26 -17.50 3.54
N GLY A 293 -10.71 -18.29 4.52
CA GLY A 293 -11.15 -19.68 4.31
C GLY A 293 -12.52 -19.83 3.63
N ALA A 294 -13.27 -18.74 3.51
CA ALA A 294 -14.52 -18.64 2.75
C ALA A 294 -14.38 -17.57 1.65
N MET A 295 -15.23 -17.60 0.62
CA MET A 295 -15.24 -16.58 -0.43
C MET A 295 -15.64 -15.20 0.14
N GLY A 296 -14.87 -14.18 -0.25
CA GLY A 296 -15.24 -12.77 -0.07
C GLY A 296 -16.34 -12.33 -1.03
N THR A 297 -16.80 -11.08 -0.90
CA THR A 297 -17.96 -10.58 -1.67
C THR A 297 -17.59 -9.72 -2.88
N GLY A 298 -16.31 -9.62 -3.22
CA GLY A 298 -15.81 -8.65 -4.21
C GLY A 298 -16.04 -7.19 -3.79
N LEU A 299 -15.73 -6.27 -4.70
CA LEU A 299 -15.88 -4.81 -4.53
C LEU A 299 -16.62 -4.21 -5.75
N PRO A 300 -17.39 -3.12 -5.59
CA PRO A 300 -18.07 -2.46 -6.72
C PRO A 300 -17.12 -2.08 -7.86
N ALA A 301 -17.53 -2.28 -9.12
CA ALA A 301 -16.65 -2.11 -10.29
C ALA A 301 -15.91 -0.76 -10.38
N TRP A 302 -16.55 0.35 -9.95
CA TRP A 302 -15.91 1.66 -9.88
C TRP A 302 -14.74 1.72 -8.88
N GLN A 303 -14.85 0.96 -7.78
CA GLN A 303 -13.85 0.87 -6.72
C GLN A 303 -12.69 -0.04 -7.16
N VAL A 304 -12.99 -1.16 -7.82
CA VAL A 304 -12.00 -2.03 -8.48
C VAL A 304 -11.14 -1.22 -9.46
N ALA A 305 -11.80 -0.45 -10.33
CA ALA A 305 -11.14 0.37 -11.34
C ALA A 305 -10.28 1.48 -10.71
N ARG A 306 -10.82 2.20 -9.72
CA ARG A 306 -10.09 3.27 -8.99
C ARG A 306 -8.87 2.72 -8.26
N PHE A 307 -9.01 1.63 -7.51
CA PHE A 307 -7.88 1.02 -6.80
C PHE A 307 -6.84 0.43 -7.78
N GLY A 308 -7.29 -0.16 -8.89
CA GLY A 308 -6.44 -0.59 -10.00
C GLY A 308 -5.56 0.54 -10.54
N ARG A 309 -6.17 1.68 -10.88
CA ARG A 309 -5.44 2.88 -11.33
C ARG A 309 -4.47 3.40 -10.26
N GLN A 310 -4.88 3.46 -8.99
CA GLN A 310 -4.02 3.94 -7.89
C GLN A 310 -2.78 3.05 -7.66
N MET A 311 -2.96 1.72 -7.70
CA MET A 311 -1.84 0.77 -7.66
C MET A 311 -0.93 0.90 -8.89
N LEU A 312 -1.51 1.10 -10.08
CA LEU A 312 -0.76 1.27 -11.32
C LEU A 312 0.18 2.50 -11.28
N GLU A 313 -0.31 3.65 -10.82
CA GLU A 313 0.54 4.83 -10.58
C GLU A 313 1.61 4.58 -9.50
N GLY A 314 1.27 3.83 -8.44
CA GLY A 314 2.22 3.44 -7.41
C GLY A 314 3.41 2.64 -7.97
N LEU A 315 3.13 1.66 -8.84
CA LEU A 315 4.15 0.87 -9.53
C LEU A 315 4.98 1.74 -10.50
N LEU A 316 4.32 2.61 -11.29
CA LEU A 316 5.00 3.52 -12.22
C LEU A 316 5.95 4.49 -11.49
N PHE A 317 5.52 5.05 -10.36
CA PHE A 317 6.35 5.88 -9.49
C PHE A 317 7.58 5.12 -8.95
N LEU A 318 7.40 3.89 -8.45
CA LEU A 318 8.53 3.06 -7.99
C LEU A 318 9.53 2.80 -9.12
N LYS A 319 9.04 2.54 -10.33
CA LYS A 319 9.85 2.33 -11.53
C LYS A 319 10.61 3.60 -11.96
N GLU A 320 9.96 4.77 -11.91
CA GLU A 320 10.61 6.07 -12.18
C GLU A 320 11.74 6.36 -11.17
N LYS A 321 11.54 5.99 -9.90
CA LYS A 321 12.57 6.08 -8.85
C LYS A 321 13.73 5.11 -9.02
N GLY A 322 13.65 4.15 -9.94
CA GLY A 322 14.65 3.09 -10.09
C GLY A 322 14.59 2.01 -9.00
N PHE A 323 13.44 1.85 -8.35
CA PHE A 323 13.20 0.74 -7.43
C PHE A 323 13.16 -0.59 -8.22
N PRO A 324 13.69 -1.72 -7.68
CA PRO A 324 13.60 -3.03 -8.33
C PRO A 324 12.13 -3.43 -8.59
N PRO A 325 11.82 -4.14 -9.69
CA PRO A 325 10.44 -4.52 -10.04
C PRO A 325 9.69 -5.15 -8.87
N PHE A 326 8.52 -4.60 -8.52
CA PHE A 326 7.89 -4.84 -7.23
C PHE A 326 7.12 -6.17 -7.18
N ARG A 327 7.84 -7.24 -6.81
CA ARG A 327 7.32 -8.63 -6.74
C ARG A 327 6.35 -8.89 -5.59
N HIS A 328 6.10 -7.94 -4.70
CA HIS A 328 5.31 -8.16 -3.47
C HIS A 328 3.89 -7.61 -3.54
N LEU A 329 3.40 -7.23 -4.73
CA LEU A 329 2.01 -6.80 -4.91
C LEU A 329 1.05 -7.99 -4.77
N HIS A 330 0.19 -7.91 -3.76
CA HIS A 330 -1.02 -8.71 -3.59
C HIS A 330 -1.99 -7.90 -2.71
N SER A 331 -3.26 -8.28 -2.66
CA SER A 331 -4.30 -7.64 -1.82
C SER A 331 -3.88 -7.44 -0.35
N GLY A 332 -3.21 -8.43 0.23
CA GLY A 332 -2.66 -8.35 1.60
C GLY A 332 -1.54 -7.31 1.79
N ASN A 333 -0.91 -6.86 0.71
CA ASN A 333 0.13 -5.82 0.67
C ASN A 333 -0.39 -4.50 0.07
N VAL A 334 -1.69 -4.26 0.17
CA VAL A 334 -2.33 -2.98 -0.18
C VAL A 334 -3.15 -2.51 1.01
N VAL A 335 -2.98 -1.27 1.44
CA VAL A 335 -3.75 -0.65 2.53
C VAL A 335 -4.73 0.35 1.95
N VAL A 336 -6.00 0.30 2.37
CA VAL A 336 -7.05 1.22 1.92
C VAL A 336 -7.42 2.19 3.05
N GLN A 337 -7.22 3.48 2.81
CA GLN A 337 -7.59 4.56 3.74
C GLN A 337 -8.28 5.69 2.96
N ASN A 338 -9.44 6.14 3.43
CA ASN A 338 -10.19 7.28 2.86
C ASN A 338 -10.44 7.16 1.34
N GLY A 339 -10.70 5.95 0.85
CA GLY A 339 -10.93 5.68 -0.58
C GLY A 339 -9.67 5.74 -1.45
N VAL A 340 -8.49 5.63 -0.85
CA VAL A 340 -7.19 5.56 -1.53
C VAL A 340 -6.50 4.24 -1.19
N ALA A 341 -6.16 3.46 -2.22
CA ALA A 341 -5.32 2.27 -2.11
C ALA A 341 -3.83 2.66 -2.10
N ARG A 342 -3.04 2.02 -1.24
CA ARG A 342 -1.60 2.25 -1.07
C ARG A 342 -0.83 0.95 -1.04
N ILE A 343 0.18 0.80 -1.89
CA ILE A 343 1.08 -0.36 -1.89
C ILE A 343 1.97 -0.31 -0.65
N CYS A 344 1.94 -1.35 0.18
CA CYS A 344 2.87 -1.55 1.29
C CYS A 344 3.79 -2.76 1.02
N GLY A 345 4.70 -3.07 1.95
CA GLY A 345 5.58 -4.22 1.80
C GLY A 345 6.91 -3.94 1.06
N LEU A 346 7.30 -2.67 0.87
CA LEU A 346 8.56 -2.29 0.22
C LEU A 346 9.80 -2.82 0.97
N GLU A 347 9.71 -3.04 2.28
CA GLU A 347 10.77 -3.63 3.09
C GLU A 347 11.14 -5.06 2.64
N ASN A 348 10.16 -5.81 2.11
CA ASN A 348 10.36 -7.19 1.62
C ASN A 348 11.39 -7.22 0.48
N THR A 349 11.37 -6.21 -0.41
CA THR A 349 12.34 -6.08 -1.50
C THR A 349 13.75 -5.82 -0.95
N LEU A 350 13.89 -4.90 0.01
CA LEU A 350 15.20 -4.54 0.60
C LEU A 350 15.86 -5.70 1.35
N ILE A 351 15.08 -6.50 2.09
CA ILE A 351 15.61 -7.66 2.85
C ILE A 351 15.74 -8.95 2.00
N GLY A 352 15.45 -8.88 0.70
CA GLY A 352 15.55 -10.01 -0.23
C GLY A 352 14.50 -11.12 -0.02
N ALA A 353 13.39 -10.81 0.65
CA ALA A 353 12.36 -11.79 1.00
C ALA A 353 11.72 -12.43 -0.25
N GLN A 354 11.29 -13.70 -0.13
CA GLN A 354 10.54 -14.34 -1.22
C GLN A 354 9.12 -13.74 -1.34
N PRO A 355 8.59 -13.50 -2.55
CA PRO A 355 7.21 -13.07 -2.74
C PRO A 355 6.24 -14.23 -2.48
N ARG A 356 5.07 -13.95 -1.87
CA ARG A 356 4.07 -14.98 -1.54
C ARG A 356 3.02 -15.21 -2.62
N CYS A 357 2.86 -14.30 -3.58
CA CYS A 357 1.98 -14.51 -4.73
C CYS A 357 2.61 -15.54 -5.70
N PRO A 358 1.94 -16.66 -6.03
CA PRO A 358 2.48 -17.69 -6.92
C PRO A 358 2.83 -17.17 -8.32
N ILE A 359 2.09 -16.17 -8.80
CA ILE A 359 2.37 -15.48 -10.06
C ILE A 359 3.71 -14.73 -9.97
N ALA A 360 3.98 -14.03 -8.88
CA ALA A 360 5.22 -13.28 -8.70
C ALA A 360 6.47 -14.16 -8.50
N LEU A 361 6.28 -15.44 -8.16
CA LEU A 361 7.33 -16.47 -8.18
C LEU A 361 7.59 -16.99 -9.60
N ALA A 362 6.55 -17.20 -10.41
CA ALA A 362 6.65 -17.81 -11.74
C ALA A 362 6.88 -16.81 -12.91
N ALA A 363 6.60 -15.52 -12.70
CA ALA A 363 6.70 -14.48 -13.72
C ALA A 363 8.15 -14.06 -14.03
N GLN A 364 8.39 -13.65 -15.28
CA GLN A 364 9.59 -12.91 -15.67
C GLN A 364 9.53 -11.48 -15.11
N LEU A 365 10.69 -10.90 -14.74
CA LEU A 365 10.75 -9.61 -14.03
C LEU A 365 10.12 -8.44 -14.80
N GLU A 366 10.16 -8.46 -16.13
CA GLU A 366 9.56 -7.41 -16.97
C GLU A 366 8.01 -7.41 -16.95
N HIS A 367 7.41 -8.57 -16.64
CA HIS A 367 5.95 -8.80 -16.63
C HIS A 367 5.37 -8.92 -15.21
N VAL A 368 6.21 -9.06 -14.18
CA VAL A 368 5.79 -9.42 -12.81
C VAL A 368 4.79 -8.44 -12.20
N GLU A 369 4.97 -7.14 -12.45
CA GLU A 369 4.14 -6.07 -11.88
C GLU A 369 2.74 -6.05 -12.51
N ALA A 370 2.67 -6.19 -13.84
CA ALA A 370 1.40 -6.25 -14.57
C ALA A 370 0.60 -7.51 -14.22
N LEU A 371 1.25 -8.68 -14.16
CA LEU A 371 0.62 -9.95 -13.78
C LEU A 371 0.15 -9.93 -12.31
N SER A 372 0.90 -9.28 -11.41
CA SER A 372 0.49 -9.12 -10.01
C SER A 372 -0.66 -8.11 -9.86
N LEU A 373 -0.71 -7.05 -10.67
CA LEU A 373 -1.87 -6.16 -10.74
C LEU A 373 -3.12 -6.90 -11.23
N GLY A 374 -2.98 -7.73 -12.28
CA GLY A 374 -4.06 -8.62 -12.76
C GLY A 374 -4.60 -9.57 -11.70
N HIS A 375 -3.74 -10.11 -10.82
CA HIS A 375 -4.15 -10.93 -9.67
C HIS A 375 -5.03 -10.12 -8.69
N VAL A 376 -4.62 -8.90 -8.34
CA VAL A 376 -5.40 -8.07 -7.39
C VAL A 376 -6.69 -7.56 -8.02
N LEU A 377 -6.70 -7.24 -9.32
CA LEU A 377 -7.93 -6.92 -10.06
C LEU A 377 -8.92 -8.10 -10.03
N PHE A 378 -8.45 -9.32 -10.31
CA PHE A 378 -9.29 -10.51 -10.24
C PHE A 378 -9.85 -10.73 -8.83
N GLU A 379 -8.99 -10.71 -7.81
CA GLU A 379 -9.41 -10.94 -6.42
C GLU A 379 -10.40 -9.88 -5.93
N MET A 380 -10.24 -8.62 -6.34
CA MET A 380 -11.20 -7.54 -6.06
C MET A 380 -12.57 -7.77 -6.73
N CYS A 381 -12.64 -8.41 -7.91
CA CYS A 381 -13.91 -8.76 -8.56
C CYS A 381 -14.54 -10.03 -7.97
N ALA A 382 -13.74 -11.06 -7.74
CA ALA A 382 -14.19 -12.44 -7.51
C ALA A 382 -14.32 -12.83 -6.03
N GLY A 383 -13.64 -12.14 -5.11
CA GLY A 383 -13.62 -12.53 -3.69
C GLY A 383 -12.86 -13.83 -3.40
N THR A 384 -11.98 -14.27 -4.31
CA THR A 384 -11.22 -15.52 -4.18
C THR A 384 -9.81 -15.38 -4.79
N GLU A 385 -8.90 -16.28 -4.37
CA GLU A 385 -7.64 -16.55 -5.06
C GLU A 385 -7.87 -16.87 -6.55
N ILE A 386 -6.86 -16.62 -7.38
CA ILE A 386 -7.03 -16.50 -8.83
C ILE A 386 -7.48 -17.78 -9.55
N ASP A 387 -8.63 -17.70 -10.23
CA ASP A 387 -9.12 -18.71 -11.18
C ASP A 387 -9.74 -18.04 -12.42
N LEU A 388 -8.98 -18.00 -13.52
CA LEU A 388 -9.42 -17.38 -14.77
C LEU A 388 -10.55 -18.16 -15.48
N SER A 389 -10.98 -19.32 -14.97
CA SER A 389 -12.17 -19.99 -15.48
C SER A 389 -13.45 -19.22 -15.17
N LEU A 390 -13.47 -18.44 -14.08
CA LEU A 390 -14.61 -17.65 -13.57
C LEU A 390 -14.80 -16.28 -14.27
N LEU A 391 -13.91 -15.88 -15.18
CA LEU A 391 -14.03 -14.61 -15.91
C LEU A 391 -15.37 -14.40 -16.64
N PRO A 392 -16.02 -15.43 -17.26
CA PRO A 392 -17.34 -15.27 -17.87
C PRO A 392 -18.43 -14.89 -16.87
N ASP A 393 -18.35 -15.37 -15.63
CA ASP A 393 -19.34 -15.10 -14.58
C ASP A 393 -19.17 -13.68 -14.00
N LEU A 394 -17.94 -13.15 -14.07
CA LEU A 394 -17.61 -11.77 -13.71
C LEU A 394 -17.96 -10.76 -14.81
N LEU A 395 -17.99 -11.18 -16.08
CA LEU A 395 -18.17 -10.31 -17.24
C LEU A 395 -19.42 -9.40 -17.19
N PRO A 396 -20.61 -9.83 -16.73
CA PRO A 396 -21.78 -8.96 -16.64
C PRO A 396 -21.64 -7.80 -15.64
N ASN A 397 -20.85 -8.01 -14.58
CA ASN A 397 -20.68 -7.06 -13.48
C ASN A 397 -19.42 -6.19 -13.65
N TYR A 398 -18.42 -6.70 -14.36
CA TYR A 398 -17.08 -6.12 -14.44
C TYR A 398 -16.49 -6.10 -15.88
N PRO A 399 -17.25 -5.75 -16.95
CA PRO A 399 -16.84 -6.02 -18.33
C PRO A 399 -15.46 -5.44 -18.67
N ASN A 400 -15.27 -4.14 -18.40
CA ASN A 400 -14.00 -3.43 -18.65
C ASN A 400 -12.84 -3.90 -17.77
N VAL A 401 -13.10 -4.63 -16.68
CA VAL A 401 -12.05 -5.20 -15.81
C VAL A 401 -11.69 -6.61 -16.29
N VAL A 402 -12.68 -7.43 -16.67
CA VAL A 402 -12.47 -8.75 -17.26
C VAL A 402 -11.64 -8.63 -18.53
N GLU A 403 -11.97 -7.70 -19.43
CA GLU A 403 -11.18 -7.42 -20.64
C GLU A 403 -9.70 -7.14 -20.32
N ILE A 404 -9.41 -6.37 -19.27
CA ILE A 404 -8.05 -6.03 -18.85
C ILE A 404 -7.35 -7.21 -18.17
N ILE A 405 -8.07 -8.06 -17.43
CA ILE A 405 -7.52 -9.30 -16.86
C ILE A 405 -7.19 -10.29 -17.99
N GLU A 406 -8.03 -10.41 -19.02
CA GLU A 406 -7.78 -11.23 -20.21
C GLU A 406 -6.59 -10.71 -21.03
N GLN A 407 -6.43 -9.39 -21.17
CA GLN A 407 -5.22 -8.79 -21.76
C GLN A 407 -3.96 -9.09 -20.93
N ILE A 408 -4.02 -8.97 -19.60
CA ILE A 408 -2.88 -9.21 -18.70
C ILE A 408 -2.39 -10.65 -18.76
N PHE A 409 -3.30 -11.63 -18.74
CA PHE A 409 -2.98 -13.06 -18.77
C PHE A 409 -3.02 -13.70 -20.17
N GLY A 410 -3.20 -12.88 -21.21
CA GLY A 410 -3.22 -13.29 -22.61
C GLY A 410 -1.84 -13.62 -23.19
N PRO A 411 -1.73 -13.83 -24.52
CA PRO A 411 -0.49 -14.23 -25.17
C PRO A 411 0.66 -13.23 -25.05
N ARG A 412 0.34 -11.94 -24.89
CA ARG A 412 1.30 -10.84 -24.67
C ARG A 412 0.80 -9.98 -23.52
N THR A 413 1.38 -10.15 -22.33
CA THR A 413 1.12 -9.27 -21.19
C THR A 413 1.51 -7.82 -21.54
N PRO A 414 0.64 -6.83 -21.33
CA PRO A 414 0.94 -5.42 -21.58
C PRO A 414 1.86 -4.85 -20.49
N THR A 415 2.64 -3.84 -20.85
CA THR A 415 3.41 -3.05 -19.88
C THR A 415 2.51 -2.15 -19.03
N LEU A 416 3.03 -1.68 -17.90
CA LEU A 416 2.32 -0.72 -17.04
C LEU A 416 1.92 0.57 -17.77
N HIS A 417 2.71 1.03 -18.74
CA HIS A 417 2.39 2.20 -19.55
C HIS A 417 1.24 1.94 -20.53
N GLU A 418 1.17 0.76 -21.14
CA GLU A 418 0.04 0.38 -22.00
C GLU A 418 -1.25 0.26 -21.18
N LEU A 419 -1.19 -0.37 -20.00
CA LEU A 419 -2.31 -0.43 -19.07
C LEU A 419 -2.82 0.97 -18.69
N LEU A 420 -1.94 1.95 -18.48
CA LEU A 420 -2.32 3.32 -18.13
C LEU A 420 -3.18 3.98 -19.22
N LEU A 421 -2.96 3.61 -20.49
CA LEU A 421 -3.66 4.11 -21.67
C LEU A 421 -4.97 3.38 -21.97
N CYS A 422 -5.25 2.23 -21.32
CA CYS A 422 -6.46 1.45 -21.52
C CYS A 422 -7.74 2.19 -21.07
N GLU A 423 -8.87 1.86 -21.70
CA GLU A 423 -10.22 2.41 -21.42
C GLU A 423 -10.58 2.48 -19.93
N LEU A 424 -10.32 1.39 -19.20
CA LEU A 424 -10.61 1.24 -17.77
C LEU A 424 -9.90 2.28 -16.90
N PHE A 425 -8.63 2.58 -17.20
CA PHE A 425 -7.77 3.38 -16.33
C PHE A 425 -7.62 4.82 -16.80
N ARG A 426 -7.55 5.08 -18.12
CA ARG A 426 -7.27 6.41 -18.69
C ARG A 426 -8.27 7.49 -18.28
N LYS A 427 -9.53 7.10 -18.03
CA LYS A 427 -10.66 8.00 -17.69
C LYS A 427 -10.78 8.33 -16.20
N ILE A 428 -9.99 7.69 -15.33
CA ILE A 428 -10.11 7.84 -13.87
C ILE A 428 -9.33 9.06 -13.41
N ASP A 429 -10.03 10.01 -12.77
CA ASP A 429 -9.39 11.17 -12.15
C ASP A 429 -8.80 10.82 -10.76
N LEU A 430 -7.57 11.25 -10.56
CA LEU A 430 -6.74 11.04 -9.39
C LEU A 430 -6.49 12.38 -8.72
N ARG A 431 -7.45 12.81 -7.90
CA ARG A 431 -7.43 14.08 -7.15
C ARG A 431 -6.18 14.19 -6.28
N GLU A 432 -5.72 13.05 -5.77
CA GLU A 432 -4.53 12.90 -4.93
C GLU A 432 -3.22 13.25 -5.66
N MET A 433 -3.24 13.33 -7.00
CA MET A 433 -2.09 13.74 -7.85
C MET A 433 -2.16 15.21 -8.30
N LYS A 434 -3.21 15.96 -7.92
CA LYS A 434 -3.49 17.33 -8.43
C LYS A 434 -3.29 18.46 -7.41
N GLY A 435 -2.77 18.17 -6.22
CA GLY A 435 -2.62 19.16 -5.15
C GLY A 435 -1.34 19.99 -5.25
N SER A 436 -1.42 21.28 -4.92
CA SER A 436 -0.24 22.15 -4.73
C SER A 436 0.56 21.82 -3.47
N CYS A 437 -0.04 21.10 -2.52
CA CYS A 437 0.57 20.68 -1.25
C CYS A 437 1.32 19.34 -1.34
N LEU A 438 1.51 18.78 -2.54
CA LEU A 438 2.09 17.45 -2.70
C LEU A 438 3.60 17.44 -2.40
N PRO A 439 4.12 16.36 -1.82
CA PRO A 439 5.56 16.13 -1.77
C PRO A 439 6.15 16.25 -3.17
N ASN A 440 7.34 16.82 -3.31
CA ASN A 440 7.93 16.99 -4.63
C ASN A 440 8.37 15.63 -5.21
N PHE A 441 7.47 14.97 -5.94
CA PHE A 441 7.71 13.65 -6.52
C PHE A 441 8.88 13.64 -7.51
N SER A 442 9.32 14.78 -8.03
CA SER A 442 10.54 14.89 -8.86
C SER A 442 11.86 14.76 -8.05
N GLN A 443 11.82 14.72 -6.72
CA GLN A 443 13.02 14.58 -5.88
C GLN A 443 13.79 13.30 -6.26
N ARG A 444 14.96 13.48 -6.88
CA ARG A 444 15.82 12.37 -7.31
C ARG A 444 16.44 11.69 -6.10
N LEU A 445 16.53 10.36 -6.13
CA LEU A 445 17.30 9.59 -5.16
C LEU A 445 18.78 9.99 -5.21
N SER A 446 19.47 9.96 -4.06
CA SER A 446 20.92 10.16 -4.02
C SER A 446 21.65 9.02 -4.73
N ARG A 447 22.93 9.25 -5.05
CA ARG A 447 23.82 8.19 -5.58
C ARG A 447 23.93 7.00 -4.64
N SER A 448 23.86 7.24 -3.32
CA SER A 448 23.86 6.21 -2.27
C SER A 448 22.60 5.35 -2.35
N CYS A 449 21.42 5.97 -2.40
CA CYS A 449 20.14 5.27 -2.56
C CYS A 449 20.08 4.44 -3.84
N LEU A 450 20.51 5.01 -4.97
CA LEU A 450 20.56 4.30 -6.26
C LEU A 450 21.56 3.14 -6.26
N SER A 451 22.69 3.27 -5.56
CA SER A 451 23.67 2.19 -5.40
C SER A 451 23.11 1.01 -4.61
N LEU A 452 22.41 1.31 -3.50
CA LEU A 452 21.70 0.33 -2.68
C LEU A 452 20.62 -0.41 -3.49
N LEU A 453 19.73 0.31 -4.18
CA LEU A 453 18.69 -0.31 -5.02
C LEU A 453 19.30 -1.17 -6.14
N GLY A 454 20.44 -0.75 -6.71
CA GLY A 454 21.18 -1.54 -7.68
C GLY A 454 21.76 -2.85 -7.13
N GLU A 455 22.18 -2.88 -5.86
CA GLU A 455 22.62 -4.12 -5.19
C GLU A 455 21.43 -5.04 -4.84
N VAL A 456 20.32 -4.48 -4.36
CA VAL A 456 19.06 -5.23 -4.14
C VAL A 456 18.57 -5.86 -5.47
N ALA A 457 18.64 -5.13 -6.58
CA ALA A 457 18.34 -5.66 -7.90
C ALA A 457 19.27 -6.82 -8.29
N ARG A 458 20.60 -6.69 -8.08
CA ARG A 458 21.57 -7.76 -8.37
C ARG A 458 21.33 -9.07 -7.60
N ARG A 459 20.77 -9.00 -6.38
CA ARG A 459 20.41 -10.17 -5.56
C ARG A 459 19.00 -10.72 -5.85
N THR A 460 18.21 -10.04 -6.68
CA THR A 460 16.85 -10.47 -7.06
C THR A 460 16.89 -11.60 -8.11
N PRO A 461 16.28 -12.77 -7.86
CA PRO A 461 16.29 -13.88 -8.82
C PRO A 461 15.65 -13.51 -10.16
N GLY A 462 16.36 -13.75 -11.26
CA GLY A 462 15.95 -13.37 -12.61
C GLY A 462 16.46 -12.00 -13.09
N SER A 463 17.16 -11.23 -12.25
CA SER A 463 17.89 -10.05 -12.73
C SER A 463 18.96 -10.46 -13.74
N PRO A 464 19.14 -9.72 -14.85
CA PRO A 464 20.30 -9.90 -15.72
C PRO A 464 21.58 -9.80 -14.90
N ARG A 465 22.38 -10.87 -14.85
CA ARG A 465 23.72 -10.81 -14.25
C ARG A 465 24.59 -9.97 -15.18
N THR A 466 24.74 -8.70 -14.85
CA THR A 466 25.75 -7.82 -15.47
C THR A 466 27.11 -8.50 -15.31
N ARG A 467 27.62 -9.10 -16.39
CA ARG A 467 28.97 -9.67 -16.44
C ARG A 467 29.96 -8.52 -16.36
N THR A 468 30.31 -8.10 -15.13
CA THR A 468 31.56 -7.39 -14.89
C THR A 468 32.67 -8.22 -15.54
N PRO A 469 33.40 -7.70 -16.54
CA PRO A 469 34.46 -8.46 -17.17
C PRO A 469 35.49 -8.85 -16.08
N PRO A 470 36.06 -10.06 -16.12
CA PRO A 470 37.07 -10.45 -15.16
C PRO A 470 38.20 -9.41 -15.21
N ARG A 471 38.49 -8.79 -14.08
CA ARG A 471 39.50 -7.74 -13.95
C ARG A 471 40.82 -8.34 -14.40
N ARG A 472 41.35 -7.88 -15.55
CA ARG A 472 42.56 -8.44 -16.18
C ARG A 472 43.65 -8.59 -15.13
N SER A 473 44.16 -9.82 -14.98
CA SER A 473 45.29 -10.12 -14.11
C SER A 473 46.52 -9.37 -14.61
N VAL A 474 46.93 -8.33 -13.88
CA VAL A 474 48.21 -7.66 -14.09
C VAL A 474 49.32 -8.66 -13.69
N PRO A 475 50.41 -8.81 -14.46
CA PRO A 475 51.51 -9.69 -14.09
C PRO A 475 52.11 -9.33 -12.73
N ALA A 476 52.62 -10.33 -12.01
CA ALA A 476 53.23 -10.13 -10.70
C ALA A 476 54.54 -9.33 -10.80
N SER A 477 54.90 -8.68 -9.70
CA SER A 477 56.24 -8.13 -9.44
C SER A 477 56.59 -8.41 -7.96
N PRO A 478 57.87 -8.55 -7.61
CA PRO A 478 58.29 -9.31 -6.43
C PRO A 478 58.02 -8.60 -5.09
N ALA A 479 58.14 -9.39 -4.01
CA ALA A 479 57.63 -9.08 -2.67
C ALA A 479 58.47 -8.09 -1.85
N SER A 480 57.86 -7.59 -0.77
CA SER A 480 58.55 -7.18 0.47
C SER A 480 57.61 -7.45 1.67
N PRO A 481 58.12 -7.77 2.89
CA PRO A 481 57.33 -8.50 3.88
C PRO A 481 56.98 -7.73 5.17
N ALA A 482 55.69 -7.74 5.56
CA ALA A 482 55.12 -7.51 6.90
C ALA A 482 53.59 -7.67 6.80
N THR A 483 52.78 -8.09 7.79
CA THR A 483 52.97 -8.67 9.13
C THR A 483 51.70 -9.48 9.43
N PRO A 484 51.73 -10.59 10.20
CA PRO A 484 50.53 -11.40 10.45
C PRO A 484 49.54 -10.69 11.39
N THR A 485 48.25 -10.72 11.05
CA THR A 485 47.17 -10.22 11.93
C THR A 485 46.19 -11.34 12.29
N HIS A 486 45.48 -11.14 13.40
CA HIS A 486 44.85 -12.20 14.21
C HIS A 486 43.86 -13.13 13.48
N ARG A 487 43.88 -14.42 13.86
CA ARG A 487 42.75 -15.35 13.61
C ARG A 487 41.45 -14.74 14.17
N ARG A 488 40.48 -14.42 13.30
CA ARG A 488 39.08 -14.37 13.73
C ARG A 488 38.64 -15.79 14.10
N ARG A 489 37.94 -15.94 15.22
CA ARG A 489 37.27 -17.22 15.55
C ARG A 489 36.06 -17.37 14.61
N HIS A 490 35.95 -18.51 13.96
CA HIS A 490 34.70 -18.87 13.27
C HIS A 490 33.61 -19.10 14.32
N PHE A 491 32.51 -18.37 14.21
CA PHE A 491 31.21 -18.89 14.61
C PHE A 491 30.58 -19.51 13.35
N PRO A 492 30.11 -20.77 13.38
CA PRO A 492 29.34 -21.33 12.28
C PRO A 492 27.93 -20.72 12.31
N ALA A 493 27.56 -20.02 11.23
CA ALA A 493 26.24 -19.41 11.06
C ALA A 493 25.39 -20.22 10.06
N ASP A 494 25.46 -21.55 10.14
CA ASP A 494 24.79 -22.48 9.25
C ASP A 494 23.47 -22.98 9.84
N GLN A 495 22.46 -22.11 9.84
CA GLN A 495 21.05 -22.49 9.77
C GLN A 495 20.37 -21.63 8.70
N ASP A 496 20.64 -21.95 7.43
CA ASP A 496 19.89 -21.37 6.31
C ASP A 496 18.49 -21.97 6.31
N PHE A 497 17.51 -21.21 6.84
CA PHE A 497 16.08 -21.55 6.79
C PHE A 497 15.52 -21.35 5.35
N THR A 498 16.18 -21.92 4.35
CA THR A 498 15.66 -22.03 2.99
C THR A 498 14.53 -23.06 2.98
N GLU A 499 13.30 -22.57 2.84
CA GLU A 499 12.07 -23.37 2.94
C GLU A 499 12.05 -24.59 1.99
N GLU A 500 12.38 -25.80 2.48
CA GLU A 500 12.02 -27.06 1.82
C GLU A 500 10.51 -27.30 1.92
N TRP A 501 9.77 -26.80 0.95
CA TRP A 501 8.35 -27.12 0.80
C TRP A 501 8.16 -28.52 0.20
N GLN A 502 7.82 -29.48 1.05
CA GLN A 502 7.05 -30.66 0.62
C GLN A 502 5.60 -30.21 0.26
N TRP A 503 4.94 -30.98 -0.61
CA TRP A 503 3.95 -30.48 -1.58
C TRP A 503 2.51 -30.27 -1.10
#